data_AF-A0A0F9A812-F1
#
_entry.id   AF-A0A0F9A812-F1
#
_cell.length_a   1.000
_cell.length_b   1.000
_cell.length_c   1.000
_cell.angle_alpha   90.00
_cell.angle_beta   90.00
_cell.angle_gamma   90.00
#
_symmetry.space_group_name_H-M   'P 1'
#
loop_
_entity.id
_entity.type
_entity.pdbx_description
1 polymer ?
#
loop_
_entity_poly.entity_id
_entity_poly.type
_entity_poly.pdbx_seq_one_letter_code
_entity_poly.pdbx_strand_id
1 'polypeptide(L)'
;MTRTAIEWTDETWNPVTGCSKVSPGCENCYAERQALGRLKGKKGYPGLPWTKVNASTNVVLHPDRLEIPLRAKRPRRYFVNSMSDLFHEEIPTWFIADVFGVMAKAKR
;
A
#
# COMPACT_ATOMS: atom_id res chain seq x y z
N MET A 1 5.51 11.50 10.71
CA MET A 1 4.95 11.24 9.37
C MET A 1 4.18 12.45 8.91
N THR A 2 4.33 12.77 7.63
CA THR A 2 3.79 13.97 6.97
C THR A 2 2.29 13.80 6.75
N ARG A 3 1.51 14.83 7.05
CA ARG A 3 0.08 14.88 6.67
C ARG A 3 -0.03 14.69 5.16
N THR A 4 -0.99 13.88 4.72
CA THR A 4 -1.26 13.70 3.29
C THR A 4 -1.92 14.95 2.72
N ALA A 5 -1.74 15.20 1.42
CA ALA A 5 -2.43 16.25 0.69
C ALA A 5 -3.85 15.81 0.22
N ILE A 6 -4.27 14.58 0.55
CA ILE A 6 -5.57 14.04 0.22
C ILE A 6 -6.59 14.55 1.25
N GLU A 7 -7.56 15.35 0.80
CA GLU A 7 -8.45 16.14 1.65
C GLU A 7 -9.31 15.34 2.65
N TRP A 8 -9.69 14.11 2.31
CA TRP A 8 -10.64 13.32 3.08
C TRP A 8 -9.99 12.40 4.13
N THR A 9 -8.65 12.33 4.18
CA THR A 9 -7.90 11.44 5.07
C THR A 9 -6.78 12.20 5.78
N ASP A 10 -6.44 11.80 7.01
CA ASP A 10 -5.34 12.44 7.76
C ASP A 10 -3.97 11.93 7.29
N GLU A 11 -3.93 10.65 6.92
CA GLU A 11 -2.69 9.95 6.59
C GLU A 11 -2.95 8.78 5.62
N THR A 12 -1.90 8.33 4.93
CA THR A 12 -1.94 7.09 4.14
C THR A 12 -1.20 5.99 4.89
N TRP A 13 -1.75 4.78 4.87
CA TRP A 13 -1.12 3.61 5.46
C TRP A 13 -0.94 2.55 4.38
N ASN A 14 0.31 2.34 3.95
CA ASN A 14 0.65 1.39 2.88
C ASN A 14 1.47 0.23 3.46
N PRO A 15 0.82 -0.77 4.07
CA PRO A 15 1.50 -1.98 4.54
C PRO A 15 1.98 -2.87 3.38
N VAL A 16 1.47 -2.63 2.17
CA VAL A 16 1.93 -3.24 0.91
C VAL A 16 2.19 -2.14 -0.11
N THR A 17 3.12 -2.37 -1.05
CA THR A 17 3.26 -1.59 -2.28
C THR A 17 3.15 -2.51 -3.49
N GLY A 18 2.60 -2.01 -4.61
CA GLY A 18 2.46 -2.75 -5.87
C GLY A 18 1.15 -3.52 -6.02
N CYS A 19 0.82 -3.83 -7.27
CA CYS A 19 -0.22 -4.78 -7.69
C CYS A 19 0.08 -5.26 -9.14
N SER A 20 -0.89 -5.93 -9.77
CA SER A 20 -0.92 -6.17 -11.20
C SER A 20 -2.21 -5.62 -11.84
N LYS A 21 -2.14 -5.23 -13.12
CA LYS A 21 -3.31 -4.74 -13.87
C LYS A 21 -4.34 -5.87 -14.07
N VAL A 22 -5.60 -5.59 -13.74
CA VAL A 22 -6.70 -6.58 -13.82
C VAL A 22 -7.86 -6.19 -14.75
N SER A 23 -7.96 -4.92 -15.13
CA SER A 23 -9.04 -4.41 -15.99
C SER A 23 -8.62 -3.16 -16.77
N PRO A 24 -9.42 -2.71 -17.76
CA PRO A 24 -9.17 -1.44 -18.46
C PRO A 24 -9.05 -0.22 -17.54
N GLY A 25 -9.65 -0.25 -16.35
CA GLY A 25 -9.51 0.82 -15.35
C GLY A 25 -8.06 1.06 -14.89
N CYS A 26 -7.15 0.11 -15.13
CA CYS A 26 -5.73 0.24 -14.77
C CYS A 26 -4.88 0.95 -15.83
N GLU A 27 -5.42 1.28 -17.00
CA GLU A 27 -4.64 1.81 -18.14
C GLU A 27 -3.88 3.10 -17.79
N ASN A 28 -4.51 3.99 -17.02
CA ASN A 28 -3.95 5.29 -16.63
C ASN A 28 -3.58 5.37 -15.14
N CYS A 29 -3.15 4.25 -14.56
CA CYS A 29 -2.85 4.14 -13.13
C CYS A 29 -1.76 5.12 -12.68
N TYR A 30 -2.11 6.06 -11.78
CA TYR A 30 -1.14 6.99 -11.21
C TYR A 30 -0.07 6.25 -10.37
N ALA A 31 -0.45 5.18 -9.69
CA ALA A 31 0.43 4.47 -8.77
C ALA A 31 1.57 3.78 -9.54
N GLU A 32 1.25 3.09 -10.63
CA GLU A 32 2.25 2.53 -11.55
C GLU A 32 3.14 3.63 -12.13
N ARG A 33 2.56 4.74 -12.62
CA ARG A 33 3.34 5.86 -13.17
C ARG A 33 4.34 6.41 -12.16
N GLN A 34 3.95 6.56 -10.89
CA GLN A 34 4.86 7.02 -9.84
C GLN A 34 5.91 5.96 -9.48
N ALA A 35 5.53 4.68 -9.44
CA ALA A 35 6.43 3.55 -9.18
C ALA A 35 7.51 3.40 -10.26
N LEU A 36 7.16 3.61 -11.53
CA LEU A 36 8.07 3.57 -12.67
C LEU A 36 8.88 4.87 -12.86
N GLY A 37 8.35 5.99 -12.36
CA GLY A 37 9.00 7.30 -12.41
C GLY A 37 9.77 7.62 -11.13
N ARG A 38 9.29 8.62 -10.38
CA ARG A 38 10.00 9.22 -9.23
C ARG A 38 10.33 8.25 -8.08
N LEU A 39 9.65 7.12 -7.99
CA LEU A 39 9.85 6.12 -6.93
C LEU A 39 10.69 4.93 -7.40
N LYS A 40 11.05 4.86 -8.68
CA LYS A 40 11.83 3.75 -9.26
C LYS A 40 13.10 3.48 -8.43
N GLY A 41 13.27 2.23 -8.00
CA GLY A 41 14.43 1.78 -7.22
C GLY A 41 14.39 2.13 -5.73
N LYS A 42 13.36 2.85 -5.25
CA LYS A 42 13.18 3.08 -3.80
C LYS A 42 12.61 1.85 -3.12
N LYS A 43 12.76 1.75 -1.79
CA LYS A 43 12.23 0.63 -0.98
C LYS A 43 10.74 0.38 -1.28
N GLY A 44 10.42 -0.82 -1.78
CA GLY A 44 9.07 -1.23 -2.18
C GLY A 44 8.67 -0.92 -3.63
N TYR A 45 9.56 -0.32 -4.43
CA TYR A 45 9.29 0.06 -5.81
C TYR A 45 10.42 -0.44 -6.73
N PRO A 46 10.36 -1.71 -7.17
CA PRO A 46 11.40 -2.32 -8.01
C PRO A 46 11.59 -1.63 -9.35
N GLY A 47 10.57 -0.90 -9.83
CA GLY A 47 10.64 -0.18 -11.10
C GLY A 47 10.28 -1.03 -12.31
N LEU A 48 9.51 -2.10 -12.13
CA LEU A 48 9.01 -2.95 -13.20
C LEU A 48 7.55 -2.61 -13.52
N PRO A 49 7.11 -2.73 -14.79
CA PRO A 49 5.70 -2.54 -15.16
C PRO A 49 4.77 -3.42 -14.33
N TRP A 50 3.59 -2.92 -13.94
CA TRP A 50 2.65 -3.62 -13.04
C TRP A 50 1.81 -4.66 -13.81
N THR A 51 2.50 -5.62 -14.41
CA THR A 51 1.89 -6.76 -15.12
C THR A 51 1.82 -7.98 -14.21
N LYS A 52 0.98 -8.97 -14.58
CA LYS A 52 0.92 -10.25 -13.85
C LYS A 52 2.28 -10.95 -13.78
N VAL A 53 3.07 -10.89 -14.85
CA VAL A 53 4.42 -11.49 -14.92
C VAL A 53 5.36 -10.89 -13.88
N ASN A 54 5.23 -9.60 -13.59
CA ASN A 54 6.09 -8.89 -12.64
C ASN A 54 5.47 -8.83 -11.22
N ALA A 55 4.31 -9.45 -10.99
CA ALA A 55 3.53 -9.27 -9.76
C ALA A 55 4.32 -9.67 -8.52
N SER A 56 4.94 -10.85 -8.53
CA SER A 56 5.75 -11.38 -7.42
C SER A 56 6.95 -10.49 -7.04
N THR A 57 7.40 -9.63 -7.96
CA THR A 57 8.46 -8.65 -7.69
C THR A 57 7.89 -7.30 -7.26
N ASN A 58 6.83 -6.83 -7.91
CA ASN A 58 6.22 -5.53 -7.64
C ASN A 58 5.44 -5.49 -6.34
N VAL A 59 4.80 -6.60 -5.95
CA VAL A 59 4.08 -6.73 -4.68
C VAL A 59 5.09 -6.92 -3.56
N VAL A 60 5.26 -5.89 -2.74
CA VAL A 60 6.22 -5.89 -1.64
C VAL A 60 5.48 -5.63 -0.34
N LEU A 61 5.59 -6.59 0.59
CA LEU A 61 5.10 -6.45 1.95
C LEU A 61 6.02 -5.54 2.76
N HIS A 62 5.44 -4.73 3.64
CA HIS A 62 6.17 -3.88 4.58
C HIS A 62 5.73 -4.18 6.03
N PRO A 63 6.17 -5.30 6.62
CA PRO A 63 5.88 -5.62 8.02
C PRO A 63 6.32 -4.50 8.99
N ASP A 64 7.38 -3.77 8.65
CA ASP A 64 7.87 -2.61 9.40
C ASP A 64 6.87 -1.45 9.48
N ARG A 65 5.84 -1.47 8.63
CA ARG A 65 4.78 -0.46 8.57
C ARG A 65 3.47 -0.90 9.22
N LEU A 66 3.35 -2.14 9.71
CA LEU A 66 2.10 -2.65 10.26
C LEU A 66 1.65 -1.81 11.47
N GLU A 67 2.54 -1.53 12.40
CA GLU A 67 2.17 -0.86 13.67
C GLU A 67 1.95 0.66 13.55
N ILE A 68 2.06 1.25 12.36
CA ILE A 68 1.94 2.70 12.17
C ILE A 68 0.65 3.27 12.81
N PRO A 69 -0.54 2.68 12.60
CA PRO A 69 -1.77 3.18 13.20
C PRO A 69 -1.77 3.17 14.73
N LEU A 70 -1.05 2.23 15.35
CA LEU A 70 -0.99 2.11 16.82
C LEU A 70 -0.18 3.23 17.48
N ARG A 71 0.65 3.92 16.70
CA ARG A 71 1.51 5.03 17.17
C ARG A 71 0.77 6.39 17.14
N ALA A 72 -0.45 6.42 16.63
CA ALA A 72 -1.24 7.64 16.56
C ALA A 72 -1.64 8.12 17.97
N LYS A 73 -1.26 9.35 18.34
CA LYS A 73 -1.61 9.96 19.64
C LYS A 73 -3.06 10.43 19.72
N ARG A 74 -3.71 10.62 18.57
CA ARG A 74 -5.09 11.06 18.43
C ARG A 74 -5.75 10.22 17.33
N PRO A 75 -7.07 10.03 17.35
CA PRO A 75 -7.80 9.35 16.28
C PRO A 75 -7.46 9.94 14.91
N ARG A 76 -7.31 9.08 13.91
CA ARG A 76 -6.98 9.45 12.52
C ARG A 76 -7.78 8.61 11.55
N ARG A 77 -8.21 9.22 10.46
CA ARG A 77 -8.67 8.49 9.26
C ARG A 77 -7.45 8.14 8.41
N TYR A 78 -7.35 6.84 8.08
CA TYR A 78 -6.27 6.29 7.26
C TYR A 78 -6.81 5.87 5.89
N PHE A 79 -6.14 6.32 4.83
CA PHE A 79 -6.31 5.73 3.50
C PHE A 79 -5.34 4.56 3.35
N VAL A 80 -5.88 3.35 3.36
CA VAL A 80 -5.10 2.12 3.20
C VAL A 80 -4.91 1.80 1.72
N ASN A 81 -3.70 1.42 1.33
CA ASN A 81 -3.35 0.98 -0.04
C ASN A 81 -3.49 2.06 -1.12
N SER A 82 -2.97 3.25 -0.86
CA SER A 82 -2.89 4.30 -1.88
C SER A 82 -1.88 3.99 -3.01
N MET A 83 -1.05 2.94 -2.87
CA MET A 83 -0.02 2.54 -3.84
C MET A 83 0.05 1.01 -3.98
N SER A 84 -1.06 0.31 -3.75
CA SER A 84 -1.11 -1.16 -3.71
C SER A 84 -2.54 -1.70 -3.79
N ASP A 85 -2.65 -3.02 -3.77
CA ASP A 85 -3.87 -3.77 -3.49
C ASP A 85 -3.58 -4.76 -2.36
N LEU A 86 -4.30 -4.69 -1.23
CA LEU A 86 -4.08 -5.58 -0.08
C LEU A 86 -4.59 -7.01 -0.28
N PHE A 87 -5.50 -7.21 -1.23
CA PHE A 87 -6.10 -8.51 -1.52
C PHE A 87 -5.53 -9.13 -2.81
N HIS A 88 -4.41 -8.62 -3.29
CA HIS A 88 -3.69 -9.19 -4.42
C HIS A 88 -3.28 -10.65 -4.13
N GLU A 89 -3.31 -11.52 -5.13
CA GLU A 89 -3.04 -12.97 -5.00
C GLU A 89 -1.65 -13.32 -4.41
N GLU A 90 -0.66 -12.45 -4.65
CA GLU A 90 0.69 -12.53 -4.08
C GLU A 90 0.77 -12.21 -2.58
N ILE A 91 -0.32 -11.70 -1.97
CA ILE A 91 -0.33 -11.34 -0.55
C ILE A 91 -0.85 -12.51 0.26
N PRO A 92 -0.04 -13.05 1.18
CA PRO A 92 -0.46 -14.19 1.98
C PRO A 92 -1.54 -13.77 2.99
N THR A 93 -2.51 -14.66 3.22
CA THR A 93 -3.67 -14.40 4.10
C THR A 93 -3.26 -14.00 5.52
N TRP A 94 -2.14 -14.52 6.04
CA TRP A 94 -1.64 -14.15 7.36
C TRP A 94 -1.29 -12.65 7.45
N PHE A 95 -0.74 -12.07 6.38
CA PHE A 95 -0.39 -10.64 6.37
C PHE A 95 -1.64 -9.76 6.34
N ILE A 96 -2.68 -10.20 5.63
CA ILE A 96 -4.00 -9.56 5.65
C ILE A 96 -4.56 -9.61 7.07
N ALA A 97 -4.52 -10.77 7.72
CA ALA A 97 -4.98 -10.92 9.10
C ALA A 97 -4.23 -9.99 10.08
N ASP A 98 -2.91 -9.82 9.91
CA ASP A 98 -2.12 -8.89 10.72
C ASP A 98 -2.54 -7.43 10.53
N VAL A 99 -2.83 -7.02 9.28
CA VAL A 99 -3.36 -5.66 8.98
C VAL A 99 -4.69 -5.44 9.71
N PHE A 100 -5.62 -6.38 9.61
CA PHE A 100 -6.90 -6.29 10.32
C PHE A 100 -6.73 -6.34 11.84
N GLY A 101 -5.77 -7.13 12.34
CA GLY A 101 -5.41 -7.18 13.76
C GLY A 101 -4.92 -5.84 14.28
N VAL A 102 -4.13 -5.10 13.50
CA VAL A 102 -3.73 -3.72 13.82
C VAL A 102 -4.95 -2.80 13.85
N MET A 103 -5.85 -2.90 12.87
CA MET A 103 -7.07 -2.08 12.84
C MET A 103 -7.93 -2.31 14.09
N ALA A 104 -8.05 -3.56 14.54
CA ALA A 104 -8.80 -3.91 15.75
C ALA A 104 -8.13 -3.42 17.04
N LYS A 105 -6.80 -3.38 17.08
CA LYS A 105 -6.01 -2.88 18.23
C LYS A 105 -5.95 -1.34 18.30
N ALA A 106 -6.13 -0.66 17.17
CA ALA A 106 -6.04 0.79 17.12
C ALA A 106 -7.16 1.44 17.96
N LYS A 107 -6.78 2.40 18.80
CA LYS A 107 -7.73 3.13 19.65
C LYS A 107 -8.61 4.03 18.76
N ARG A 108 -9.91 4.01 19.05
CA ARG A 108 -10.90 4.88 18.38
C ARG A 108 -10.74 6.34 18.78
#